data_AF-A0A1R4KSB5-F1
#
_entry.id   AF-A0A1R4KSB5-F1
#
_cell.length_a   1.000
_cell.length_b   1.000
_cell.length_c   1.000
_cell.angle_alpha   90.00
_cell.angle_beta   90.00
_cell.angle_gamma   90.00
#
_symmetry.space_group_name_H-M   'P 1'
#
loop_
_entity.id
_entity.type
_entity.pdbx_description
1 polymer ?
#
loop_
_entity_poly.entity_id
_entity_poly.type
_entity_poly.pdbx_seq_one_letter_code
_entity_poly.pdbx_strand_id
1 'polypeptide(L)'
;MSDNSAPESAIGYIRTARRDACDHFEVMHKAIEKYASRTGYRLEASFHDDGVSGMTTADRPGMDALLQHVLLHDVRICIVNDVGRIARSWPAFFTIVEELHRCGVDEVHLAVDIDAGETPKILNLAEFARTADR
;
A
#
# COMPACT_ATOMS: atom_id res chain seq x y z
N MET A 1 -11.91 -2.14 -28.70
CA MET A 1 -10.45 -1.91 -28.85
C MET A 1 -9.85 -2.27 -27.52
N SER A 2 -9.32 -3.48 -27.40
CA SER A 2 -8.67 -3.92 -26.17
C SER A 2 -7.35 -3.17 -26.10
N ASP A 3 -7.25 -2.20 -25.19
CA ASP A 3 -5.98 -1.55 -24.90
C ASP A 3 -5.02 -2.62 -24.38
N ASN A 4 -4.03 -2.95 -25.21
CA ASN A 4 -3.00 -3.94 -24.91
C ASN A 4 -1.82 -3.23 -24.23
N SER A 5 -2.12 -2.43 -23.21
CA SER A 5 -1.13 -1.85 -22.31
C SER A 5 -0.63 -2.95 -21.35
N ALA A 6 0.68 -2.96 -21.08
CA ALA A 6 1.23 -3.85 -20.07
C ALA A 6 0.55 -3.57 -18.72
N PRO A 7 0.36 -4.59 -17.86
CA PRO A 7 -0.24 -4.38 -16.54
C PRO A 7 0.53 -3.30 -15.79
N GLU A 8 -0.19 -2.34 -15.20
CA GLU A 8 0.44 -1.27 -14.43
C GLU A 8 1.21 -1.85 -13.24
N SER A 9 2.41 -1.32 -13.01
CA SER A 9 3.27 -1.76 -11.92
C SER A 9 2.70 -1.32 -10.57
N ALA A 10 2.77 -2.22 -9.60
CA ALA A 10 2.36 -1.98 -8.22
C ALA A 10 3.41 -2.52 -7.24
N ILE A 11 3.41 -1.94 -6.05
CA ILE A 11 4.24 -2.37 -4.91
C ILE A 11 3.35 -2.75 -3.72
N GLY A 12 3.84 -3.68 -2.90
CA GLY A 12 3.18 -4.10 -1.68
C GLY A 12 3.84 -3.48 -0.44
N TYR A 13 3.05 -3.11 0.56
CA TYR A 13 3.57 -2.74 1.88
C TYR A 13 2.86 -3.46 3.02
N ILE A 14 3.65 -4.04 3.93
CA ILE A 14 3.16 -4.81 5.07
C ILE A 14 3.82 -4.32 6.35
N ARG A 15 3.01 -4.06 7.40
CA ARG A 15 3.53 -3.71 8.72
C ARG A 15 2.91 -4.57 9.81
N THR A 16 3.72 -5.07 10.73
CA THR A 16 3.28 -5.76 11.95
C THR A 16 3.79 -4.99 13.18
N ALA A 17 3.03 -5.05 14.28
CA ALA A 17 3.43 -4.40 15.54
C ALA A 17 4.17 -5.35 16.49
N ARG A 18 4.05 -6.66 16.27
CA ARG A 18 4.74 -7.70 17.04
C ARG A 18 5.85 -8.27 16.17
N ARG A 19 7.03 -8.47 16.77
CA ARG A 19 8.14 -9.20 16.16
C ARG A 19 7.73 -10.67 15.97
N ASP A 20 8.31 -11.33 14.97
CA ASP A 20 8.12 -12.76 14.65
C ASP A 20 6.71 -13.10 14.11
N ALA A 21 6.05 -12.15 13.47
CA ALA A 21 4.77 -12.38 12.80
C ALA A 21 4.94 -13.02 11.41
N CYS A 22 5.89 -13.94 11.25
CA CYS A 22 6.32 -14.52 9.97
C CYS A 22 5.17 -15.20 9.22
N ASP A 23 4.38 -16.02 9.92
CA ASP A 23 3.20 -16.69 9.34
C ASP A 23 2.14 -15.68 8.89
N HIS A 24 2.04 -14.55 9.60
CA HIS A 24 1.12 -13.48 9.26
C HIS A 24 1.59 -12.72 8.00
N PHE A 25 2.90 -12.58 7.81
CA PHE A 25 3.49 -11.93 6.65
C PHE A 25 3.17 -12.67 5.35
N GLU A 26 3.39 -13.99 5.29
CA GLU A 26 3.11 -14.75 4.06
C GLU A 26 1.64 -14.68 3.64
N VAL A 27 0.73 -14.76 4.61
CA VAL A 27 -0.71 -14.64 4.36
C VAL A 27 -1.05 -13.25 3.80
N MET A 28 -0.50 -12.20 4.41
CA MET A 28 -0.70 -10.82 3.96
C MET A 28 -0.11 -10.58 2.57
N HIS A 29 1.07 -11.11 2.28
CA HIS A 29 1.71 -11.02 0.98
C HIS A 29 0.88 -11.72 -0.10
N LYS A 30 0.44 -12.95 0.15
CA LYS A 30 -0.43 -13.71 -0.77
C LYS A 30 -1.73 -12.98 -1.06
N ALA A 31 -2.31 -12.29 -0.06
CA ALA A 31 -3.50 -11.49 -0.27
C ALA A 31 -3.24 -10.28 -1.19
N ILE A 32 -2.10 -9.58 -1.01
CA ILE A 32 -1.69 -8.47 -1.89
C ILE A 32 -1.43 -8.97 -3.31
N GLU A 33 -0.72 -10.08 -3.47
CA GLU A 33 -0.43 -10.70 -4.76
C GLU A 33 -1.71 -11.14 -5.49
N LYS A 34 -2.62 -11.79 -4.77
CA LYS A 34 -3.94 -12.17 -5.30
C LYS A 34 -4.70 -10.93 -5.77
N TYR A 35 -4.78 -9.90 -4.93
CA TYR A 35 -5.47 -8.65 -5.25
C TYR A 35 -4.88 -7.98 -6.50
N ALA A 36 -3.55 -7.83 -6.57
CA ALA A 36 -2.86 -7.25 -7.72
C ALA A 36 -3.21 -8.01 -9.02
N SER A 37 -3.11 -9.34 -9.00
CA SER A 37 -3.42 -10.17 -10.18
C SER A 37 -4.88 -10.04 -10.64
N ARG A 38 -5.82 -9.92 -9.70
CA ARG A 38 -7.27 -9.79 -9.97
C ARG A 38 -7.67 -8.41 -10.47
N THR A 39 -6.90 -7.38 -10.14
CA THR A 39 -7.11 -6.00 -10.57
C THR A 39 -6.33 -5.63 -11.83
N GLY A 40 -5.50 -6.54 -12.35
CA GLY A 40 -4.70 -6.30 -13.54
C GLY A 40 -3.38 -5.57 -13.28
N TYR A 41 -2.96 -5.46 -12.01
CA TYR A 41 -1.66 -4.91 -11.64
C TYR A 41 -0.58 -6.00 -11.63
N ARG A 42 0.66 -5.59 -11.91
CA ARG A 42 1.85 -6.42 -11.71
C ARG A 42 2.55 -6.00 -10.42
N LEU A 43 2.53 -6.88 -9.42
CA LEU A 43 3.28 -6.68 -8.17
C LEU A 43 4.78 -6.89 -8.44
N GLU A 44 5.58 -5.83 -8.40
CA GLU A 44 7.02 -5.89 -8.72
C GLU A 44 7.90 -6.12 -7.50
N ALA A 45 7.49 -5.57 -6.35
CA ALA A 45 8.19 -5.70 -5.09
C ALA A 45 7.21 -5.57 -3.91
N SER A 46 7.59 -6.16 -2.78
CA SER A 46 6.88 -6.02 -1.51
C SER A 46 7.86 -5.64 -0.41
N PHE A 47 7.49 -4.65 0.39
CA PHE A 47 8.31 -4.12 1.48
C PHE A 47 7.63 -4.36 2.82
N HIS A 48 8.42 -4.52 3.88
CA HIS A 48 7.84 -4.83 5.18
C HIS A 48 8.57 -4.25 6.37
N ASP A 49 7.79 -3.98 7.41
CA ASP A 49 8.23 -3.52 8.72
C ASP A 49 7.72 -4.49 9.79
N ASP A 50 8.64 -5.26 10.39
CA ASP A 50 8.31 -6.22 11.44
C ASP A 50 8.53 -5.66 12.85
N GLY A 51 7.53 -5.79 13.72
CA GLY A 51 7.60 -5.28 15.08
C GLY A 51 7.67 -3.75 15.21
N VAL A 52 7.15 -3.02 14.23
CA VAL A 52 7.18 -1.55 14.17
C VAL A 52 5.84 -0.96 14.59
N SER A 53 5.85 0.09 15.41
CA SER A 53 4.63 0.77 15.86
C SER A 53 3.89 1.46 14.71
N GLY A 54 2.56 1.34 14.69
CA GLY A 54 1.72 2.08 13.74
C GLY A 54 1.36 3.50 14.21
N MET A 55 1.77 3.91 15.40
CA MET A 55 1.36 5.21 15.99
C MET A 55 2.17 6.39 15.46
N THR A 56 3.37 6.14 14.96
CA THR A 56 4.35 7.13 14.48
C THR A 56 4.86 6.76 13.08
N THR A 57 5.57 7.68 12.45
CA THR A 57 6.28 7.48 11.18
C THR A 57 7.73 6.98 11.36
N ALA A 58 8.29 7.12 12.56
CA ALA A 58 9.66 6.70 12.87
C ALA A 58 9.87 5.18 12.81
N ASP A 59 11.13 4.79 12.57
CA ASP A 59 11.64 3.41 12.59
C ASP A 59 10.95 2.48 11.57
N ARG A 60 10.76 2.96 10.34
CA ARG A 60 10.09 2.23 9.25
C ARG A 60 11.04 1.95 8.06
N PRO A 61 12.09 1.12 8.25
CA PRO A 61 13.05 0.83 7.18
C PRO A 61 12.40 0.21 5.93
N GLY A 62 11.31 -0.55 6.09
CA GLY A 62 10.54 -1.08 4.96
C GLY A 62 9.82 0.02 4.18
N MET A 63 9.23 1.00 4.86
CA MET A 63 8.65 2.18 4.19
C MET A 63 9.73 3.02 3.49
N ASP A 64 10.88 3.24 4.15
CA ASP A 64 11.98 3.99 3.55
C ASP A 64 12.49 3.33 2.26
N ALA A 65 12.68 2.01 2.29
CA ALA A 65 13.08 1.23 1.11
C ALA A 65 12.02 1.26 0.00
N LEU A 66 10.74 1.23 0.36
CA LEU A 66 9.63 1.38 -0.58
C LEU A 66 9.69 2.73 -1.29
N LEU A 67 9.83 3.82 -0.54
CA LEU A 67 9.89 5.17 -1.12
C LEU A 67 11.09 5.32 -2.06
N GLN A 68 12.25 4.75 -1.70
CA GLN A 68 13.42 4.71 -2.58
C GLN A 68 13.13 3.92 -3.87
N HIS A 69 12.43 2.79 -3.77
CA HIS A 69 12.08 1.99 -4.94
C HIS A 69 11.14 2.74 -5.89
N VAL A 70 10.11 3.40 -5.36
CA VAL A 70 9.18 4.22 -6.16
C VAL A 70 9.94 5.29 -6.96
N LEU A 71 10.89 5.98 -6.32
CA LEU A 71 11.71 7.01 -6.97
C LEU A 71 12.59 6.48 -8.12
N LEU A 72 12.89 5.17 -8.13
CA LEU A 72 13.75 4.54 -9.14
C LEU A 72 12.97 3.84 -10.26
N HIS A 73 11.72 3.44 -10.01
CA HIS A 73 10.98 2.49 -10.85
C HIS A 73 9.64 3.00 -11.40
N ASP A 74 9.27 4.27 -11.17
CA ASP A 74 8.02 4.90 -11.69
C ASP A 74 6.75 4.09 -11.36
N VAL A 75 6.64 3.66 -10.09
CA VAL A 75 5.50 2.87 -9.61
C VAL A 75 4.45 3.78 -8.99
N ARG A 76 3.24 3.77 -9.56
CA ARG A 76 2.14 4.67 -9.16
C ARG A 76 1.16 4.05 -8.15
N ILE A 77 1.18 2.73 -7.97
CA ILE A 77 0.20 1.99 -7.16
C ILE A 77 0.88 1.33 -5.97
N CYS A 78 0.36 1.58 -4.76
CA CYS A 78 0.75 0.89 -3.54
C CYS A 78 -0.41 0.06 -2.98
N ILE A 79 -0.17 -1.19 -2.61
CA ILE A 79 -1.20 -2.12 -2.14
C ILE A 79 -0.88 -2.53 -0.70
N VAL A 80 -1.87 -2.42 0.19
CA VAL A 80 -1.76 -2.81 1.61
C VAL A 80 -2.95 -3.66 2.03
N ASN A 81 -2.82 -4.49 3.06
CA ASN A 81 -3.95 -5.30 3.53
C ASN A 81 -5.08 -4.48 4.18
N ASP A 82 -4.70 -3.44 4.92
CA ASP A 82 -5.65 -2.59 5.64
C ASP A 82 -5.00 -1.25 5.99
N VAL A 83 -5.83 -0.22 6.24
CA VAL A 83 -5.38 1.13 6.64
C VAL A 83 -4.44 1.10 7.85
N GLY A 84 -4.67 0.16 8.77
CA GLY A 84 -3.85 -0.04 9.95
C GLY A 84 -2.40 -0.45 9.65
N ARG A 85 -2.11 -1.02 8.48
CA ARG A 85 -0.73 -1.30 8.03
C ARG A 85 0.02 -0.02 7.74
N ILE A 86 -0.65 0.97 7.16
CA ILE A 86 -0.10 2.31 6.94
C ILE A 86 0.10 2.99 8.30
N ALA A 87 -0.97 3.20 9.06
CA ALA A 87 -0.87 3.81 10.40
C ALA A 87 -2.10 3.54 11.27
N ARG A 88 -1.93 3.74 12.57
CA ARG A 88 -2.97 3.61 13.61
C ARG A 88 -3.41 4.96 14.18
N SER A 89 -2.76 6.05 13.78
CA SER A 89 -3.14 7.43 14.10
C SER A 89 -3.36 8.21 12.81
N TRP A 90 -4.35 9.11 12.80
CA TRP A 90 -4.63 9.97 11.64
C TRP A 90 -3.43 10.84 11.24
N PRO A 91 -2.69 11.49 12.16
CA PRO A 91 -1.52 12.28 11.78
C PRO A 91 -0.45 11.44 11.05
N ALA A 92 -0.09 10.26 11.58
CA ALA A 92 0.89 9.40 10.93
C ALA A 92 0.39 8.86 9.59
N PHE A 93 -0.91 8.56 9.49
CA PHE A 93 -1.53 8.15 8.23
C PHE A 93 -1.37 9.22 7.14
N PHE A 94 -1.75 10.48 7.44
CA PHE A 94 -1.66 11.56 6.47
C PHE A 94 -0.22 11.86 6.06
N THR A 95 0.72 11.89 7.00
CA THR A 95 2.14 12.08 6.68
C THR A 95 2.66 11.02 5.71
N ILE A 96 2.36 9.73 5.96
CA ILE A 96 2.83 8.64 5.10
C ILE A 96 2.18 8.70 3.71
N VAL A 97 0.88 8.96 3.63
CA VAL A 97 0.19 9.05 2.33
C VAL A 97 0.68 10.25 1.53
N GLU A 98 0.95 11.38 2.18
CA GLU A 98 1.55 12.56 1.53
C GLU A 98 2.98 12.28 1.04
N GLU A 99 3.78 11.55 1.82
CA GLU A 99 5.14 11.14 1.41
C GLU A 99 5.11 10.18 0.21
N LEU A 100 4.24 9.17 0.22
CA LEU A 100 4.00 8.27 -0.90
C LEU A 100 3.63 9.05 -2.17
N HIS A 101 2.68 9.98 -2.03
CA HIS A 101 2.23 10.82 -3.15
C HIS A 101 3.34 11.70 -3.70
N ARG A 102 4.11 12.36 -2.83
CA ARG A 102 5.25 13.20 -3.21
C ARG A 102 6.35 12.40 -3.94
N CYS A 103 6.48 11.12 -3.66
CA CYS A 103 7.44 10.23 -4.33
C CYS A 103 6.92 9.65 -5.66
N GLY A 104 5.62 9.76 -5.97
CA GLY A 104 5.04 9.31 -7.24
C GLY A 104 3.92 8.26 -7.12
N VAL A 105 3.49 7.89 -5.90
CA VAL A 105 2.35 6.98 -5.72
C VAL A 105 1.04 7.76 -5.78
N ASP A 106 0.22 7.51 -6.78
CA ASP A 106 -1.08 8.18 -6.94
C ASP A 106 -2.17 7.55 -6.07
N GLU A 107 -2.14 6.22 -5.94
CA GLU A 107 -3.21 5.44 -5.34
C GLU A 107 -2.68 4.41 -4.34
N VAL A 108 -3.33 4.36 -3.17
CA VAL A 108 -3.12 3.30 -2.17
C VAL A 108 -4.34 2.41 -2.08
N HIS A 109 -4.19 1.16 -2.48
CA HIS A 109 -5.26 0.17 -2.54
C HIS A 109 -5.30 -0.67 -1.27
N LEU A 110 -6.51 -0.90 -0.76
CA LEU A 110 -6.76 -1.89 0.28
C LEU A 110 -7.06 -3.23 -0.40
N ALA A 111 -6.21 -4.22 -0.16
CA ALA A 111 -6.40 -5.57 -0.66
C ALA A 111 -7.66 -6.18 -0.04
N VAL A 112 -8.62 -6.51 -0.91
CA VAL A 112 -9.91 -7.12 -0.57
C VAL A 112 -10.08 -8.43 -1.35
N ASP A 113 -11.00 -9.29 -0.92
CA ASP A 113 -11.28 -10.52 -1.66
C ASP A 113 -12.24 -10.26 -2.82
N ILE A 114 -11.66 -9.95 -3.99
CA ILE A 114 -12.42 -9.69 -5.22
C ILE A 114 -13.25 -10.91 -5.65
N ASP A 115 -12.77 -12.12 -5.37
CA ASP A 115 -13.51 -13.35 -5.71
C ASP A 115 -14.77 -13.51 -4.83
N ALA A 116 -14.80 -12.88 -3.66
CA ALA A 116 -15.99 -12.82 -2.79
C ALA A 116 -16.95 -11.67 -3.16
N GLY A 117 -16.66 -10.92 -4.23
CA GLY A 117 -17.45 -9.77 -4.67
C GLY A 117 -17.18 -8.49 -3.89
N GLU A 118 -16.10 -8.42 -3.11
CA GLU A 118 -15.73 -7.20 -2.41
C GLU A 118 -15.23 -6.14 -3.39
N THR A 119 -15.67 -4.89 -3.18
CA THR A 119 -15.24 -3.77 -4.02
C THR A 119 -13.92 -3.21 -3.51
N PRO A 120 -12.92 -3.01 -4.40
CA PRO A 120 -11.69 -2.28 -4.10
C PRO A 120 -11.94 -0.96 -3.39
N LYS A 121 -11.16 -0.70 -2.34
CA LYS A 121 -11.08 0.63 -1.72
C LYS A 121 -9.75 1.25 -2.09
N ILE A 122 -9.83 2.42 -2.68
CA ILE A 122 -8.68 3.21 -3.11
C ILE A 122 -8.61 4.41 -2.19
N LEU A 123 -7.40 4.74 -1.74
CA LEU A 123 -7.11 5.90 -0.93
C LEU A 123 -6.19 6.79 -1.77
N ASN A 124 -6.67 7.97 -2.13
CA ASN A 124 -5.88 8.98 -2.83
C ASN A 124 -6.06 10.34 -2.16
N LEU A 125 -5.07 11.22 -2.34
CA LEU A 125 -5.06 12.52 -1.66
C LEU A 125 -6.22 13.42 -2.13
N ALA A 126 -6.66 13.27 -3.38
CA ALA A 126 -7.78 14.02 -3.96
C ALA A 126 -9.13 13.70 -3.29
N GLU A 127 -9.35 12.48 -2.83
CA GLU A 127 -10.52 12.10 -2.04
C GLU A 127 -10.48 12.70 -0.64
N PHE A 128 -9.32 12.69 0.02
CA PHE A 128 -9.19 13.31 1.34
C PHE A 128 -9.39 14.82 1.31
N ALA A 129 -8.79 15.51 0.33
CA ALA A 129 -8.94 16.96 0.16
C ALA A 129 -10.42 17.37 0.04
N ARG A 130 -11.22 16.62 -0.73
CA ARG A 130 -12.66 16.87 -0.91
C ARG A 130 -13.49 16.70 0.38
N THR A 131 -12.96 15.99 1.37
CA THR A 131 -13.66 15.73 2.64
C THR A 131 -13.34 16.79 3.70
N ALA A 132 -12.19 17.46 3.58
CA ALA A 132 -11.74 18.51 4.49
C ALA A 132 -12.43 19.87 4.26
N ASP A 133 -13.01 20.07 3.08
CA ASP A 133 -13.77 21.27 2.69
C ASP A 133 -15.26 21.22 3.09
N ARG A 134 -15.66 20.29 3.97
CA ARG A 134 -17.03 20.16 4.52
C ARG A 134 -17.04 20.31 6.03
#